data_AF-A0A7W9DLX3-F1
#
_entry.id   AF-A0A7W9DLX3-F1
#
_cell.length_a   1.000
_cell.length_b   1.000
_cell.length_c   1.000
_cell.angle_alpha   90.00
_cell.angle_beta   90.00
_cell.angle_gamma   90.00
#
_symmetry.space_group_name_H-M   'P 1'
#
loop_
_entity.id
_entity.type
_entity.pdbx_description
1 polymer ?
#
loop_
_entity_poly.entity_id
_entity_poly.type
_entity_poly.pdbx_seq_one_letter_code
_entity_poly.pdbx_strand_id
1 'polypeptide(L)' 'MQVSETNVSSLPWSRSLKIQSILRINRRSQTIIPEIKLSGRWLSEIGFTPDQRVNITIVNNALVIDLEK' A
#
# COMPACT_ATOMS: atom_id res chain seq x y z
N MET A 1 33.07 23.02 -8.68
CA MET A 1 32.56 21.83 -7.99
C MET A 1 31.20 21.51 -8.58
N GLN A 2 31.13 20.45 -9.37
CA GLN A 2 29.92 20.02 -10.05
C GLN A 2 29.19 19.09 -9.07
N VAL A 3 28.02 19.51 -8.60
CA VAL A 3 27.17 18.72 -7.70
C VAL A 3 26.62 17.58 -8.53
N SER A 4 26.99 16.35 -8.17
CA SER A 4 26.50 15.14 -8.82
C SER A 4 24.97 15.10 -8.72
N GLU A 5 24.32 14.97 -9.87
CA GLU A 5 22.90 14.63 -9.95
C GLU A 5 22.68 13.35 -9.15
N THR A 6 21.95 13.44 -8.05
CA THR A 6 21.57 12.29 -7.25
C THR A 6 20.76 11.38 -8.15
N ASN A 7 21.31 10.22 -8.50
CA ASN A 7 20.65 9.25 -9.36
C ASN A 7 19.35 8.78 -8.67
N VAL A 8 18.22 9.34 -9.10
CA VAL A 8 16.89 9.10 -8.51
C VAL A 8 16.47 7.63 -8.66
N SER A 9 17.14 6.84 -9.51
CA SER A 9 16.81 5.44 -9.77
C SER A 9 17.24 4.45 -8.68
N SER A 10 18.01 4.87 -7.66
CA SER A 10 18.47 4.00 -6.57
C SER A 10 17.66 4.15 -5.28
N LEU A 11 16.65 5.03 -5.26
CA LEU A 11 15.74 5.14 -4.13
C LEU A 11 14.68 4.04 -4.24
N PRO A 12 14.35 3.32 -3.15
CA PRO A 12 13.21 2.43 -3.15
C PRO A 12 12.00 3.27 -3.56
N TRP A 13 11.33 2.88 -4.63
CA TRP A 13 10.18 3.61 -5.16
C TRP A 13 9.14 3.70 -4.04
N SER A 14 9.04 4.86 -3.41
CA SER A 14 8.09 5.13 -2.34
C SER A 14 6.81 5.73 -2.91
N ARG A 15 5.67 5.28 -2.40
CA ARG A 15 4.35 5.80 -2.75
C ARG A 15 3.64 6.17 -1.45
N SER A 16 3.22 7.42 -1.34
CA SER A 16 2.39 7.87 -0.22
C SER A 16 0.93 7.56 -0.51
N LEU A 17 0.27 6.90 0.43
CA LEU A 17 -1.16 6.57 0.35
C LEU A 17 -1.90 7.27 1.48
N LYS A 18 -3.05 7.85 1.16
CA LYS A 18 -3.96 8.41 2.16
C LYS A 18 -4.90 7.30 2.63
N ILE A 19 -4.99 7.11 3.94
CA ILE A 19 -6.05 6.31 4.55
C ILE A 19 -7.36 7.08 4.37
N GLN A 20 -8.29 6.52 3.62
CA GLN A 20 -9.61 7.10 3.39
C GLN A 20 -10.58 6.57 4.46
N SER A 21 -11.62 7.33 4.76
CA SER A 21 -12.75 6.82 5.53
C SER A 21 -13.77 6.22 4.57
N ILE A 22 -14.22 5.00 4.84
CA ILE A 22 -15.36 4.40 4.15
C ILE A 22 -16.50 4.18 5.13
N LEU A 23 -17.70 4.50 4.67
CA LEU A 23 -18.92 4.27 5.41
C LEU A 23 -19.39 2.83 5.17
N ARG A 24 -19.24 1.98 6.19
CA ARG A 24 -19.73 0.61 6.15
C ARG A 24 -21.15 0.56 6.72
N ILE A 25 -22.11 0.25 5.85
CA ILE A 25 -23.52 0.09 6.23
C ILE A 25 -23.84 -1.41 6.22
N ASN A 26 -24.49 -1.90 7.27
CA ASN A 26 -25.13 -3.21 7.29
C ASN A 26 -26.61 -3.07 7.68
N ARG A 27 -27.37 -4.18 7.72
CA ARG A 27 -28.82 -4.16 8.01
C ARG A 27 -29.20 -3.54 9.37
N ARG A 28 -28.29 -3.46 10.34
CA ARG A 28 -28.57 -3.03 11.71
C ARG A 28 -27.67 -1.88 12.21
N SER A 29 -26.62 -1.51 11.48
CA SER A 29 -25.70 -0.46 11.90
C SER A 29 -24.99 0.22 10.73
N GLN A 30 -24.47 1.41 11.01
CA GLN A 30 -23.63 2.20 10.13
C GLN A 30 -22.36 2.56 10.91
N THR A 31 -21.20 2.37 10.30
CA THR A 31 -19.90 2.58 10.97
C THR A 31 -18.91 3.16 9.98
N ILE A 32 -18.13 4.15 10.42
CA ILE A 32 -17.01 4.67 9.64
C ILE A 32 -15.78 3.83 9.97
N ILE A 33 -15.16 3.25 8.95
CA ILE A 33 -13.93 2.46 9.10
C ILE A 33 -12.81 3.05 8.24
N PRO A 34 -11.54 2.91 8.64
CA PRO A 34 -10.42 3.26 7.79
C PRO A 34 -10.29 2.28 6.62
N GLU A 35 -9.97 2.79 5.44
CA GLU A 35 -9.71 2.03 4.22
C GLU A 35 -8.37 2.46 3.61
N ILE A 36 -7.53 1.48 3.26
CA ILE A 36 -6.32 1.67 2.46
C ILE A 36 -6.57 1.06 1.09
N LYS A 37 -6.62 1.91 0.06
CA LYS A 37 -6.82 1.47 -1.32
C LYS A 37 -5.50 1.52 -2.09
N LEU A 38 -5.01 0.34 -2.48
CA LEU A 38 -3.88 0.20 -3.39
C LEU A 38 -4.42 0.27 -4.83
N SER A 39 -3.84 1.13 -5.68
CA SER A 39 -4.29 1.27 -7.06
C SER A 39 -3.13 1.67 -7.97
N GLY A 40 -3.15 1.14 -9.19
CA GLY A 40 -2.18 1.45 -10.24
C GLY A 40 -1.46 0.21 -10.77
N ARG A 41 -0.90 0.36 -11.98
CA ARG A 41 -0.17 -0.70 -12.70
C ARG A 41 1.06 -1.21 -11.95
N TRP A 42 1.65 -0.37 -11.09
CA TRP A 42 2.82 -0.71 -10.29
C TRP A 42 2.61 -1.93 -9.38
N LEU A 43 1.37 -2.22 -8.95
CA LEU A 43 1.05 -3.40 -8.14
C LEU A 43 1.28 -4.69 -8.92
N SER A 44 0.80 -4.75 -10.16
CA SER A 44 1.02 -5.92 -11.01
C SER A 44 2.46 -6.02 -11.52
N GLU A 45 3.13 -4.89 -11.71
CA GLU A 45 4.57 -4.85 -12.05
C GLU A 45 5.46 -5.47 -10.95
N ILE A 46 5.06 -5.36 -9.68
CA ILE A 46 5.76 -6.00 -8.55
C ILE A 46 5.15 -7.34 -8.13
N GLY A 47 4.20 -7.87 -8.90
CA GLY A 47 3.67 -9.23 -8.74
C GLY A 47 2.39 -9.38 -7.91
N PHE A 48 1.76 -8.29 -7.45
CA PHE A 48 0.42 -8.38 -6.83
C PHE A 48 -0.65 -8.53 -7.90
N THR A 49 -1.47 -9.57 -7.76
CA THR A 49 -2.60 -9.84 -8.66
C THR A 49 -3.92 -9.86 -7.88
N PRO A 50 -5.07 -9.58 -8.54
CA PRO A 50 -6.38 -9.76 -7.92
C PRO A 50 -6.58 -11.17 -7.38
N ASP A 51 -7.34 -11.29 -6.30
CA ASP A 51 -7.68 -12.56 -5.63
C ASP A 51 -6.49 -13.35 -5.05
N GLN A 52 -5.29 -12.75 -5.07
CA GLN A 52 -4.09 -13.30 -4.45
C GLN A 52 -4.09 -13.06 -2.94
N ARG A 53 -3.61 -14.05 -2.19
CA ARG A 53 -3.31 -13.90 -0.77
C ARG A 53 -1.96 -13.23 -0.55
N VAL A 54 -1.89 -12.44 0.52
CA VAL A 54 -0.72 -11.68 0.91
C VAL A 54 -0.45 -11.89 2.39
N ASN A 55 0.81 -11.81 2.77
CA ASN A 55 1.22 -11.79 4.16
C ASN A 55 1.17 -10.36 4.68
N ILE A 56 0.56 -10.18 5.85
CA ILE A 56 0.52 -8.90 6.56
C ILE A 56 1.34 -9.05 7.84
N THR A 57 2.41 -8.27 7.93
CA THR A 57 3.28 -8.25 9.11
C THR A 57 3.21 -6.88 9.77
N ILE A 58 3.02 -6.84 11.09
CA ILE A 58 2.98 -5.60 11.87
C ILE A 58 4.23 -5.56 12.75
N VAL A 59 5.14 -4.63 12.46
CA VAL A 59 6.41 -4.47 13.21
C VAL A 59 6.70 -2.99 13.36
N ASN A 60 7.09 -2.55 14.55
CA ASN A 60 7.57 -1.18 14.82
C ASN A 60 6.64 -0.07 14.28
N ASN A 61 5.33 -0.22 14.49
CA ASN A 61 4.32 0.73 14.01
C ASN A 61 4.26 0.86 12.47
N ALA A 62 4.77 -0.13 11.75
CA ALA A 62 4.68 -0.28 10.31
C ALA A 62 3.84 -1.50 9.94
N LEU A 63 3.08 -1.37 8.85
CA LEU A 63 2.37 -2.47 8.22
C LEU A 63 3.10 -2.83 6.93
N VAL A 64 3.61 -4.05 6.87
CA VAL A 64 4.35 -4.60 5.73
C VAL A 64 3.45 -5.61 5.01
N ILE A 65 3.34 -5.47 3.70
CA ILE A 65 2.52 -6.32 2.82
C ILE A 65 3.47 -7.03 1.87
N ASP A 66 3.51 -8.36 1.95
CA ASP A 66 4.37 -9.19 1.12
C ASP A 66 3.54 -10.24 0.37
N LEU A 67 4.02 -10.70 -0.78
CA LEU A 67 3.40 -11.81 -1.51
C LEU A 67 3.51 -13.10 -0.68
N GLU A 68 2.43 -13.86 -0.61
CA GLU A 68 2.47 -15.21 -0.03
C GLU A 68 3.35 -16.11 -0.93
N LYS A 69 4.23 -16.90 -0.31
CA LYS A 69 5.15 -17.81 -1.01
C LYS A 69 4.49 -19.13 -1.35
#